data_AF-A0A2S7N514-F1
#
_entry.id   AF-A0A2S7N514-F1
#
_cell.length_a   1.000
_cell.length_b   1.000
_cell.length_c   1.000
_cell.angle_alpha   90.00
_cell.angle_beta   90.00
_cell.angle_gamma   90.00
#
_symmetry.space_group_name_H-M   'P 1'
#
loop_
_entity.id
_entity.type
_entity.pdbx_description
1 polymer ?
#
loop_
_entity_poly.entity_id
_entity_poly.type
_entity_poly.pdbx_seq_one_letter_code
_entity_poly.pdbx_strand_id
1 'polypeptide(L)'
;MHKTQIEAIFMENGLSSLYQTYEYPLYLHGLLDDNEFTEQLELFLSSYDFQDEPLPFDAFLYHYRIFNHMLKQRERSEFLPYKTQ
;
A
#
# COMPACT_ATOMS: atom_id res chain seq x y z
N MET A 1 10.58 -3.59 -13.44
CA MET A 1 11.09 -2.42 -12.69
C MET A 1 10.37 -2.25 -11.36
N HIS A 2 9.05 -2.43 -11.31
CA HIS A 2 8.23 -2.24 -10.09
C HIS A 2 8.60 -3.16 -8.90
N LYS A 3 8.91 -4.44 -9.14
CA LYS A 3 9.27 -5.36 -8.05
C LYS A 3 10.42 -4.86 -7.16
N THR A 4 11.51 -4.40 -7.77
CA THR A 4 12.70 -3.91 -7.04
C THR A 4 12.40 -2.63 -6.26
N GLN A 5 11.48 -1.80 -6.75
CA GLN A 5 11.04 -0.59 -6.05
C GLN A 5 10.14 -0.93 -4.85
N ILE A 6 9.21 -1.88 -5.03
CA ILE A 6 8.35 -2.37 -3.95
C ILE A 6 9.20 -2.99 -2.84
N GLU A 7 10.19 -3.81 -3.20
CA GLU A 7 11.16 -4.36 -2.25
C GLU A 7 11.88 -3.26 -1.45
N ALA A 8 12.38 -2.23 -2.14
CA ALA A 8 13.04 -1.10 -1.51
C ALA A 8 12.13 -0.38 -0.50
N ILE A 9 10.87 -0.13 -0.85
CA ILE A 9 9.89 0.51 0.03
C ILE A 9 9.70 -0.30 1.33
N PHE A 10 9.57 -1.62 1.25
CA PHE A 10 9.49 -2.45 2.46
C PHE A 10 10.79 -2.39 3.28
N MET A 11 11.96 -2.46 2.63
CA MET A 11 13.26 -2.39 3.31
C MET A 11 13.48 -1.05 4.02
N GLU A 12 13.14 0.06 3.38
CA GLU A 12 13.27 1.42 3.93
C GLU A 12 12.36 1.65 5.15
N ASN A 13 11.23 0.94 5.22
CA ASN A 13 10.34 0.93 6.39
C ASN A 13 10.72 -0.13 7.44
N GLY A 14 11.83 -0.85 7.25
CA GLY A 14 12.28 -1.90 8.18
C GLY A 14 11.48 -3.20 8.11
N LEU A 15 10.70 -3.41 7.04
CA LEU A 15 9.75 -4.52 6.87
C LEU A 15 10.27 -5.59 5.88
N SER A 16 11.58 -5.84 5.92
CA SER A 16 12.26 -6.75 4.98
C SER A 16 11.75 -8.19 5.10
N SER A 17 11.46 -8.66 6.31
CA SER A 17 10.99 -10.02 6.57
C SER A 17 9.54 -10.20 6.12
N LEU A 18 8.72 -9.17 6.32
CA LEU A 18 7.37 -9.11 5.76
C LEU A 18 7.37 -9.17 4.24
N TYR A 19 8.25 -8.43 3.56
CA TYR A 19 8.36 -8.49 2.11
C TYR A 19 8.68 -9.89 1.60
N GLN A 20 9.64 -10.59 2.22
CA GLN A 20 9.96 -11.98 1.84
C GLN A 20 8.75 -12.92 1.94
N THR A 21 7.86 -12.66 2.91
CA THR A 21 6.62 -13.42 3.09
C THR A 21 5.55 -13.01 2.07
N TYR A 22 5.54 -11.74 1.67
CA TYR A 22 4.49 -11.15 0.84
C TYR A 22 4.81 -11.12 -0.66
N GLU A 23 6.07 -11.29 -1.06
CA GLU A 23 6.48 -11.23 -2.47
C GLU A 23 5.59 -12.09 -3.38
N TYR A 24 5.40 -13.36 -3.01
CA TYR A 24 4.60 -14.30 -3.79
C TYR A 24 3.09 -13.96 -3.76
N PRO A 25 2.46 -13.69 -2.59
CA PRO A 25 1.10 -13.17 -2.55
C PRO A 25 0.90 -11.86 -3.35
N LEU A 26 1.81 -10.89 -3.26
CA LEU A 26 1.75 -9.64 -4.02
C LEU A 26 1.74 -9.91 -5.53
N TYR A 27 2.56 -10.87 -5.99
CA TYR A 27 2.56 -11.34 -7.36
C TYR A 27 1.22 -11.97 -7.77
N LEU A 28 0.71 -12.92 -6.97
CA LEU A 28 -0.56 -13.61 -7.27
C LEU A 28 -1.76 -12.66 -7.34
N HIS A 29 -1.75 -11.60 -6.54
CA HIS A 29 -2.80 -10.59 -6.55
C HIS A 29 -2.61 -9.50 -7.62
N GLY A 30 -1.57 -9.59 -8.44
CA GLY A 30 -1.27 -8.64 -9.53
C GLY A 30 -0.80 -7.26 -9.05
N LEU A 31 -0.44 -7.12 -7.77
CA LEU A 31 -0.04 -5.83 -7.19
C LEU A 31 1.35 -5.40 -7.62
N LEU A 32 2.23 -6.35 -7.95
CA LEU A 32 3.57 -6.04 -8.47
C LEU A 32 3.54 -5.40 -9.87
N ASP A 33 2.45 -5.59 -10.61
CA ASP A 33 2.26 -5.04 -11.97
C ASP A 33 1.33 -3.81 -11.99
N ASP A 34 0.80 -3.41 -10.83
CA ASP A 34 -0.05 -2.23 -10.69
C ASP A 34 0.79 -0.96 -10.49
N ASN A 35 0.67 -0.03 -11.44
CA ASN A 35 1.42 1.23 -11.44
C ASN A 35 1.06 2.13 -10.26
N GLU A 36 -0.20 2.10 -9.79
CA GLU A 36 -0.62 2.91 -8.63
C GLU A 36 -0.13 2.29 -7.31
N PHE A 37 0.13 0.98 -7.29
CA PHE A 37 0.47 0.25 -6.08
C PHE A 37 1.75 0.76 -5.43
N THR A 38 2.81 1.02 -6.21
CA THR A 38 4.09 1.50 -5.69
C THR A 38 3.94 2.83 -4.94
N GLU A 39 3.25 3.82 -5.54
CA GLU A 39 3.06 5.14 -4.93
C GLU A 39 2.15 5.06 -3.69
N GLN A 40 1.07 4.27 -3.77
CA GLN A 40 0.14 4.09 -2.66
C GLN A 40 0.77 3.30 -1.51
N LEU A 41 1.66 2.36 -1.79
CA LEU A 41 2.33 1.53 -0.80
C LEU A 41 3.23 2.37 0.12
N GLU A 42 3.98 3.33 -0.43
CA GLU A 42 4.84 4.21 0.36
C GLU A 42 4.03 5.07 1.35
N LEU A 43 2.92 5.63 0.88
CA LEU A 43 1.98 6.37 1.74
C LEU A 43 1.29 5.47 2.76
N PHE A 44 0.98 4.24 2.38
CA PHE A 44 0.35 3.26 3.26
C PHE A 44 1.28 2.84 4.40
N LEU A 45 2.52 2.43 4.10
CA LEU A 45 3.48 1.99 5.12
C LEU A 45 3.92 3.13 6.04
N SER A 46 3.95 4.38 5.56
CA SER A 46 4.18 5.55 6.42
C SER A 46 2.99 5.91 7.31
N SER A 47 1.78 5.44 6.99
CA SER A 47 0.55 5.72 7.75
C SER A 47 0.20 4.63 8.77
N TYR A 48 0.82 3.46 8.69
CA TYR A 48 0.54 2.30 9.53
C TYR A 48 1.80 1.85 10.27
N ASP A 49 1.67 1.53 11.56
CA ASP A 49 2.76 1.00 12.37
C ASP A 49 2.81 -0.53 12.25
N PHE A 50 3.33 -1.02 11.12
CA PHE A 50 3.62 -2.45 10.96
C PHE A 50 4.90 -2.82 11.68
N GLN A 51 4.86 -3.92 12.43
CA GLN A 51 6.06 -4.58 12.94
C GLN A 51 6.59 -5.54 11.88
N ASP A 52 7.91 -5.77 11.80
CA ASP A 52 8.52 -6.76 10.90
C ASP A 52 8.31 -8.20 11.40
N GLU A 53 7.05 -8.52 11.73
CA GLU A 53 6.60 -9.80 12.25
C GLU A 53 5.57 -10.42 11.30
N PRO A 54 5.39 -11.76 11.31
CA PRO A 54 4.48 -12.43 10.40
C PRO A 54 3.03 -12.00 10.63
N LEU A 55 2.53 -11.13 9.75
CA LEU A 55 1.12 -10.80 9.64
C LEU A 55 0.51 -11.63 8.49
N PRO A 56 -0.72 -12.16 8.62
CA PRO A 56 -1.39 -12.79 7.48
C PRO A 56 -1.54 -11.78 6.33
N PHE A 57 -1.15 -12.19 5.13
CA PHE A 57 -1.22 -11.32 3.95
C PHE A 57 -2.63 -10.77 3.70
N ASP A 58 -3.67 -11.55 3.98
CA ASP A 58 -5.07 -11.10 3.84
C ASP A 58 -5.39 -9.91 4.76
N ALA A 59 -4.80 -9.84 5.95
CA ALA A 59 -4.96 -8.72 6.87
C ALA A 59 -4.24 -7.47 6.33
N PHE A 60 -3.01 -7.62 5.84
CA PHE A 60 -2.29 -6.55 5.14
C PHE A 60 -3.10 -6.02 3.95
N LEU A 61 -3.59 -6.92 3.10
CA LEU A 61 -4.36 -6.58 1.91
C LEU A 61 -5.69 -5.88 2.27
N TYR A 62 -6.34 -6.30 3.34
CA TYR A 62 -7.54 -5.65 3.85
C TYR A 62 -7.28 -4.21 4.27
N HIS A 63 -6.24 -3.97 5.07
CA HIS A 63 -5.87 -2.61 5.50
C HIS A 63 -5.45 -1.73 4.32
N TYR A 64 -4.67 -2.28 3.39
CA TYR A 64 -4.28 -1.59 2.16
C TYR A 64 -5.50 -1.14 1.33
N ARG A 65 -6.48 -2.03 1.16
CA ARG A 65 -7.72 -1.71 0.42
C ARG A 65 -8.53 -0.60 1.09
N ILE A 66 -8.64 -0.61 2.43
CA ILE A 66 -9.31 0.46 3.16
C ILE A 66 -8.55 1.77 2.98
N PHE A 67 -7.23 1.76 3.15
CA PHE A 67 -6.40 2.95 2.98
C PHE A 67 -6.59 3.58 1.59
N ASN A 68 -6.49 2.78 0.54
CA ASN A 68 -6.70 3.24 -0.83
C ASN A 68 -8.11 3.79 -1.07
N HIS A 69 -9.12 3.13 -0.51
CA HIS A 69 -10.49 3.61 -0.61
C HIS A 69 -10.65 5.00 0.01
N MET A 70 -10.04 5.21 1.19
CA MET A 70 -10.06 6.50 1.88
C MET A 70 -9.26 7.57 1.14
N LEU A 71 -8.09 7.22 0.59
CA LEU A 71 -7.25 8.11 -0.21
C LEU A 71 -8.02 8.63 -1.43
N LYS A 72 -8.64 7.74 -2.20
CA LYS A 72 -9.45 8.10 -3.37
C LYS A 72 -10.67 8.96 -3.01
N GLN A 73 -11.30 8.72 -1.86
CA GLN A 73 -12.40 9.57 -1.38
C GLN A 73 -11.92 10.97 -1.02
N ARG A 74 -10.75 11.09 -0.38
CA ARG A 74 -10.16 12.37 -0.02
C ARG A 74 -9.85 13.20 -1.25
N GLU A 75 -9.14 12.63 -2.22
CA GLU A 75 -8.83 13.30 -3.49
C GLU A 75 -10.11 13.80 -4.16
N ARG A 76 -11.14 12.94 -4.28
CA ARG A 76 -12.44 13.32 -4.86
C ARG A 76 -13.11 14.48 -4.13
N SER A 77 -12.98 14.53 -2.80
CA SER A 77 -13.58 15.60 -1.98
C SER A 77 -12.82 16.92 -2.13
N GLU A 78 -11.50 16.87 -2.27
CA GLU A 78 -10.65 18.04 -2.53
C GLU A 78 -10.92 18.65 -3.93
N PHE A 79 -11.43 17.87 -4.89
CA PHE A 79 -11.83 18.34 -6.22
C PHE A 79 -13.28 18.86 -6.35
N LEU A 80 -14.10 18.80 -5.30
CA LEU A 80 -15.42 19.45 -5.30
C LEU A 80 -15.26 20.88 -4.75
N PRO A 81 -15.25 21.94 -5.59
CA PRO A 81 -15.35 23.29 -5.06
C PRO A 81 -16.63 23.37 -4.26
N TYR A 82 -16.55 23.82 -3.02
CA TYR A 82 -17.71 24.11 -2.18
C TYR A 82 -18.74 24.84 -3.04
N LYS A 83 -19.89 24.21 -3.31
CA LYS A 83 -21.04 24.92 -3.85
C LYS A 83 -21.50 25.86 -2.74
N THR A 84 -21.03 27.10 -2.80
CA THR A 84 -21.59 28.21 -2.03
C THR A 84 -23.08 28.28 -2.38
N GLN A 85 -23.93 27.96 -1.40
CA GLN A 85 -25.37 28.24 -1.47
C GLN A 85 -25.62 29.73 -1.28
#